data_AF-A0A293MLW7-F1
#
_entry.id   AF-A0A293MLW7-F1
#
_cell.length_a   1.000
_cell.length_b   1.000
_cell.length_c   1.000
_cell.angle_alpha   90.00
_cell.angle_beta   90.00
_cell.angle_gamma   90.00
#
_symmetry.space_group_name_H-M   'P 1'
#
loop_
_entity.id
_entity.type
_entity.pdbx_description
1 polymer ?
#
loop_
_entity_poly.entity_id
_entity_poly.type
_entity_poly.pdbx_seq_one_letter_code
_entity_poly.pdbx_strand_id
1 'polypeptide(L)'
;MAIYMIDAFGNDEQRQRWLPQLCSMEQFASYCLTEPGAGSDASSLATTAKRDGDDYVLNGSKAFISGSGESDVYVVMCRTGGPGPKGISTVVVEKGTPGLSFGKKEKKLGWNTQPTRMVIFEDCRVPVSHRLGEEGQGFNFAMSGLNGGRVNIASCSIGAAAASINIAVEHLKVRKQFGKPLASFQNHQFNLAKMATALQTSRLIVRKAAASIEIYVRTKLLKEPMKLCRW
;
A
#
# COMPACT_ATOMS: atom_id res chain seq x y z
N MET A 1 1.66 2.44 -3.72
CA MET A 1 2.34 3.06 -2.55
C MET A 1 3.85 3.02 -2.71
N ALA A 2 4.46 1.83 -2.87
CA ALA A 2 5.91 1.71 -3.04
C ALA A 2 6.49 2.58 -4.18
N ILE A 3 5.92 2.49 -5.39
CA ILE A 3 6.34 3.29 -6.56
C ILE A 3 6.26 4.80 -6.28
N TYR A 4 5.13 5.26 -5.73
CA TYR A 4 4.94 6.66 -5.33
C TYR A 4 6.01 7.13 -4.33
N MET A 5 6.43 6.29 -3.39
CA MET A 5 7.44 6.68 -2.42
C MET A 5 8.82 6.85 -3.06
N ILE A 6 9.18 5.97 -4.01
CA ILE A 6 10.43 6.09 -4.78
C ILE A 6 10.38 7.37 -5.64
N ASP A 7 9.26 7.63 -6.31
CA ASP A 7 9.09 8.81 -7.15
C ASP A 7 9.12 10.12 -6.36
N ALA A 8 8.35 10.20 -5.26
CA ALA A 8 8.20 11.44 -4.51
C ALA A 8 9.39 11.77 -3.59
N PHE A 9 10.13 10.76 -3.13
CA PHE A 9 11.17 10.94 -2.11
C PHE A 9 12.54 10.42 -2.51
N GLY A 10 12.66 9.78 -3.68
CA GLY A 10 13.94 9.34 -4.23
C GLY A 10 14.63 10.43 -5.06
N ASN A 11 15.96 10.38 -5.09
CA ASN A 11 16.76 11.20 -6.00
C ASN A 11 16.68 10.70 -7.46
N ASP A 12 17.31 11.42 -8.38
CA ASP A 12 17.21 11.16 -9.81
C ASP A 12 17.74 9.78 -10.18
N GLU A 13 18.85 9.36 -9.57
CA GLU A 13 19.46 8.05 -9.77
C GLU A 13 18.55 6.91 -9.30
N GLN A 14 17.95 7.05 -8.11
CA GLN A 14 17.00 6.09 -7.55
C GLN A 14 15.74 5.98 -8.42
N ARG A 15 15.22 7.11 -8.90
CA ARG A 15 14.05 7.13 -9.80
C ARG A 15 14.37 6.43 -11.12
N GLN A 16 15.52 6.72 -11.73
CA GLN A 16 15.96 6.07 -12.96
C GLN A 16 16.21 4.57 -12.78
N ARG A 17 16.73 4.15 -11.61
CA ARG A 17 17.00 2.75 -11.30
C ARG A 17 15.73 1.90 -11.24
N TRP A 18 14.71 2.36 -10.52
CA TRP A 18 13.56 1.50 -10.20
C TRP A 18 12.27 1.86 -10.93
N LEU A 19 11.99 3.14 -11.20
CA LEU A 19 10.66 3.51 -11.72
C LEU A 19 10.34 2.92 -13.10
N PRO A 20 11.25 2.86 -14.09
CA PRO A 20 10.89 2.34 -15.41
C PRO A 20 10.32 0.92 -15.35
N GLN A 21 10.99 0.01 -14.65
CA GLN A 21 10.60 -1.41 -14.54
C GLN A 21 9.39 -1.61 -13.63
N LEU A 22 9.25 -0.78 -12.59
CA LEU A 22 8.07 -0.83 -11.72
C LEU A 22 6.81 -0.26 -12.38
N CYS A 23 6.96 0.77 -13.22
CA CYS A 23 5.86 1.37 -13.97
C CYS A 23 5.38 0.49 -15.12
N SER A 24 6.30 -0.27 -15.77
CA SER A 24 5.94 -1.28 -16.77
C SER A 24 5.40 -2.57 -16.17
N MET A 25 5.54 -2.76 -14.85
CA MET A 25 5.30 -4.02 -14.14
C MET A 25 6.17 -5.20 -14.60
N GLU A 26 7.34 -4.92 -15.20
CA GLU A 26 8.39 -5.93 -15.39
C GLU A 26 8.98 -6.38 -14.05
N GLN A 27 8.99 -5.46 -13.07
CA GLN A 27 9.27 -5.75 -11.68
C GLN A 27 8.10 -5.38 -10.78
N PHE A 28 7.99 -6.08 -9.65
CA PHE A 28 6.98 -5.81 -8.63
C PHE A 28 7.60 -5.26 -7.35
N ALA A 29 6.86 -4.38 -6.67
CA ALA A 29 7.29 -3.81 -5.41
C ALA A 29 6.35 -4.13 -4.23
N SER A 30 6.94 -4.40 -3.07
CA SER A 30 6.27 -4.57 -1.79
C SER A 30 6.54 -3.38 -0.85
N TYR A 31 5.54 -3.03 -0.04
CA TYR A 31 5.63 -2.01 1.00
C TYR A 31 5.77 -2.67 2.37
N CYS A 32 6.83 -2.36 3.12
CA CYS A 32 7.20 -3.07 4.35
C CYS A 32 7.24 -2.14 5.56
N LEU A 33 6.09 -2.00 6.23
CA LEU A 33 5.95 -1.21 7.46
C LEU A 33 5.69 -2.11 8.68
N THR A 34 4.57 -2.85 8.63
CA THR A 34 4.03 -3.63 9.75
C THR A 34 4.98 -4.72 10.22
N GLU A 35 5.01 -4.94 11.53
CA GLU A 35 5.78 -5.97 12.22
C GLU A 35 4.88 -6.79 13.15
N PRO A 36 5.30 -7.99 13.60
CA PRO A 36 4.53 -8.75 14.58
C PRO A 36 4.17 -7.93 15.84
N GLY A 37 5.10 -7.07 16.29
CA GLY A 37 4.91 -6.19 17.46
C GLY A 37 4.42 -4.78 17.14
N ALA A 38 4.33 -4.39 15.86
CA ALA A 38 4.00 -3.02 15.44
C ALA A 38 3.00 -3.02 14.27
N GLY A 39 1.72 -2.98 14.62
CA GLY A 39 0.59 -2.87 13.67
C GLY A 39 0.03 -1.45 13.63
N SER A 40 -1.01 -1.20 14.42
CA SER A 40 -1.64 0.13 14.55
C SER A 40 -0.68 1.18 15.09
N ASP A 41 0.13 0.82 16.09
CA ASP A 41 1.27 1.63 16.51
C ASP A 41 2.47 1.35 15.61
N ALA A 42 2.41 1.84 14.37
CA ALA A 42 3.47 1.63 13.40
C ALA A 42 4.79 2.33 13.78
N SER A 43 4.77 3.27 14.73
CA SER A 43 5.93 4.07 15.11
C SER A 43 6.90 3.35 16.06
N SER A 44 6.42 2.30 16.73
CA SER A 44 7.19 1.44 17.63
C SER A 44 7.91 0.29 16.92
N LEU A 45 8.02 0.33 15.58
CA LEU A 45 8.74 -0.67 14.81
C LEU A 45 10.16 -0.93 15.36
N ALA A 46 10.57 -2.19 15.34
CA ALA A 46 11.80 -2.71 15.92
C ALA A 46 12.84 -3.11 14.86
N THR A 47 12.47 -3.28 13.59
CA THR A 47 13.44 -3.52 12.52
C THR A 47 14.45 -2.38 12.47
N THR A 48 15.73 -2.70 12.58
CA THR A 48 16.84 -1.73 12.60
C THR A 48 17.57 -1.70 11.27
N ALA A 49 18.25 -0.58 11.00
CA ALA A 49 19.22 -0.42 9.92
C ALA A 49 20.41 0.35 10.49
N LYS A 50 21.47 -0.37 10.88
CA LYS A 50 22.67 0.25 11.47
C LYS A 50 23.65 0.59 10.35
N ARG A 51 24.12 1.84 10.30
CA ARG A 51 25.13 2.27 9.33
C ARG A 51 26.48 1.60 9.62
N ASP A 52 27.11 1.07 8.58
CA ASP A 52 28.44 0.44 8.59
C ASP A 52 29.17 0.83 7.30
N GLY A 53 29.98 1.89 7.37
CA GLY A 53 30.60 2.51 6.19
C GLY A 53 29.55 3.07 5.22
N ASP A 54 29.58 2.56 3.99
CA ASP A 54 28.68 2.94 2.90
C ASP A 54 27.43 2.05 2.79
N ASP A 55 27.26 1.13 3.75
CA ASP A 55 26.11 0.23 3.84
C ASP A 55 25.29 0.46 5.11
N TYR A 56 24.04 0.00 5.09
CA TYR A 56 23.24 -0.33 6.25
C TYR A 56 23.20 -1.84 6.46
N VAL A 57 23.29 -2.28 7.71
CA VAL A 57 23.01 -3.65 8.11
C VAL A 57 21.62 -3.69 8.72
N LEU A 58 20.67 -4.32 8.02
CA LEU A 58 19.28 -4.47 8.43
C LEU A 58 19.06 -5.74 9.23
N ASN A 59 18.38 -5.61 10.37
CA ASN A 59 18.00 -6.72 11.22
C ASN A 59 16.56 -6.56 11.73
N GLY A 60 15.73 -7.58 11.54
CA GLY A 60 14.34 -7.59 12.00
C GLY A 60 13.41 -8.39 11.10
N SER A 61 12.11 -8.23 11.31
CA SER A 61 11.11 -8.88 10.49
C SER A 61 9.87 -8.00 10.29
N LYS A 62 9.27 -8.16 9.11
CA LYS A 62 8.05 -7.49 8.70
C LYS A 62 6.96 -8.51 8.51
N ALA A 63 5.75 -8.18 8.93
CA ALA A 63 4.59 -9.06 8.89
C ALA A 63 3.56 -8.57 7.87
N PHE A 64 2.80 -9.50 7.31
CA PHE A 64 1.69 -9.24 6.39
C PHE A 64 2.08 -8.51 5.09
N ILE A 65 3.29 -8.77 4.56
CA ILE A 65 3.76 -8.07 3.37
C ILE A 65 3.13 -8.66 2.12
N SER A 66 2.24 -7.89 1.50
CA SER A 66 1.61 -8.19 0.21
C SER A 66 2.63 -8.18 -0.93
N GLY A 67 2.63 -9.22 -1.75
CA GLY A 67 3.59 -9.42 -2.85
C GLY A 67 4.87 -10.15 -2.43
N SER A 68 5.08 -10.32 -1.12
CA SER A 68 6.34 -10.88 -0.58
C SER A 68 6.64 -12.28 -1.12
N GLY A 69 7.91 -12.48 -1.47
CA GLY A 69 8.43 -13.65 -2.17
C GLY A 69 8.40 -13.51 -3.69
N GLU A 70 7.47 -12.74 -4.25
CA GLU A 70 7.37 -12.50 -5.69
C GLU A 70 7.96 -11.15 -6.07
N SER A 71 7.76 -10.11 -5.24
CA SER A 71 8.29 -8.76 -5.49
C SER A 71 9.82 -8.72 -5.56
N ASP A 72 10.32 -7.89 -6.46
CA ASP A 72 11.74 -7.66 -6.74
C ASP A 72 12.30 -6.52 -5.90
N VAL A 73 11.44 -5.59 -5.47
CA VAL A 73 11.82 -4.42 -4.70
C VAL A 73 10.97 -4.31 -3.43
N TYR A 74 11.61 -4.09 -2.29
CA TYR A 74 10.97 -3.93 -0.99
C TYR A 74 11.24 -2.53 -0.45
N VAL A 75 10.22 -1.70 -0.31
CA VAL A 75 10.34 -0.38 0.33
C VAL A 75 10.13 -0.55 1.83
N VAL A 76 11.22 -0.51 2.61
CA VAL A 76 11.25 -0.91 4.02
C VAL A 76 11.37 0.28 4.94
N MET A 77 10.46 0.36 5.92
CA MET A 77 10.60 1.28 7.05
C MET A 77 11.40 0.60 8.15
N CYS A 78 12.53 1.18 8.50
CA CYS A 78 13.47 0.65 9.49
C CYS A 78 14.03 1.76 10.37
N ARG A 79 14.45 1.42 11.59
CA ARG A 79 14.99 2.36 12.56
C ARG A 79 16.49 2.55 12.34
N THR A 80 16.90 3.75 11.95
CA THR A 80 18.32 4.15 11.87
C THR A 80 18.75 5.02 13.05
N GLY A 81 17.80 5.64 13.76
CA GLY A 81 18.04 6.53 14.89
C GLY A 81 17.40 6.06 16.20
N GLY A 82 17.07 7.02 17.07
CA GLY A 82 16.45 6.78 18.37
C GLY A 82 15.00 6.26 18.32
N PRO A 83 14.31 6.16 19.47
CA PRO A 83 12.92 5.72 19.54
C PRO A 83 11.95 6.70 18.86
N GLY A 84 10.76 6.19 18.52
CA GLY A 84 9.66 6.97 17.95
C GLY A 84 9.81 7.31 16.46
N PRO A 85 8.90 8.14 15.92
CA PRO A 85 8.79 8.45 14.49
C PRO A 85 10.05 9.03 13.86
N LYS A 86 10.76 9.91 14.57
CA LYS A 86 11.94 10.63 14.07
C LYS A 86 13.17 9.73 13.91
N GLY A 87 13.15 8.51 14.44
CA GLY A 87 14.24 7.54 14.25
C GLY A 87 14.03 6.58 13.09
N ILE A 88 12.92 6.69 12.35
CA ILE A 88 12.55 5.78 11.27
C ILE A 88 12.99 6.38 9.93
N SER A 89 13.64 5.56 9.11
CA SER A 89 14.08 5.85 7.75
C SER A 89 13.40 4.90 6.76
N THR A 90 13.50 5.20 5.46
CA THR A 90 13.03 4.32 4.38
C THR A 90 14.21 3.85 3.56
N VAL A 91 14.35 2.53 3.41
CA VAL A 91 15.41 1.90 2.62
C VAL A 91 14.80 0.97 1.59
N VAL A 92 15.27 1.04 0.35
CA VAL A 92 14.85 0.15 -0.73
C VAL A 92 15.76 -1.09 -0.76
N VAL A 93 15.18 -2.26 -0.54
CA VAL A 93 15.91 -3.54 -0.53
C VAL A 93 15.51 -4.34 -1.75
N GLU A 94 16.49 -4.81 -2.51
CA GLU A 94 16.26 -5.61 -3.72
C GLU A 94 16.17 -7.11 -3.35
N LYS A 95 15.33 -7.86 -4.05
CA LYS A 95 15.23 -9.30 -3.89
C LYS A 95 16.56 -9.95 -4.25
N GLY A 96 17.01 -10.88 -3.40
CA GLY A 96 18.30 -11.56 -3.58
C GLY A 96 19.46 -10.92 -2.82
N THR A 97 19.28 -9.75 -2.18
CA THR A 97 20.26 -9.22 -1.24
C THR A 97 20.55 -10.26 -0.13
N PRO A 98 21.82 -10.64 0.12
CA PRO A 98 22.15 -11.56 1.20
C PRO A 98 21.61 -11.09 2.55
N GLY A 99 21.04 -12.02 3.33
CA GLY A 99 20.36 -11.70 4.58
C GLY A 99 18.88 -11.33 4.45
N LEU A 100 18.36 -11.13 3.22
CA LEU A 100 16.92 -11.04 2.96
C LEU A 100 16.32 -12.44 2.74
N SER A 101 15.32 -12.79 3.54
CA SER A 101 14.57 -14.04 3.37
C SER A 101 13.07 -13.85 3.60
N PHE A 102 12.29 -14.89 3.31
CA PHE A 102 10.83 -14.83 3.35
C PHE A 102 10.24 -15.98 4.15
N GLY A 103 9.22 -15.68 4.95
CA GLY A 103 8.44 -16.69 5.65
C GLY A 103 7.54 -17.50 4.70
N LYS A 104 6.80 -18.45 5.26
CA LYS A 104 5.77 -19.20 4.52
C LYS A 104 4.67 -18.28 3.99
N LYS A 105 3.96 -18.73 2.94
CA LYS A 105 2.75 -18.07 2.45
C LYS A 105 1.60 -18.25 3.45
N GLU A 106 1.05 -17.14 3.91
CA GLU A 106 -0.08 -17.14 4.84
C GLU A 106 -1.36 -17.65 4.18
N LYS A 107 -2.12 -18.46 4.93
CA LYS A 107 -3.49 -18.84 4.57
C LYS A 107 -4.44 -17.76 5.08
N LYS A 108 -5.20 -17.15 4.16
CA LYS A 108 -6.04 -15.99 4.43
C LYS A 108 -7.49 -16.24 4.01
N LEU A 109 -8.41 -15.50 4.61
CA LEU A 109 -9.84 -15.52 4.25
C LEU A 109 -10.08 -15.03 2.81
N GLY A 110 -9.36 -13.98 2.40
CA GLY A 110 -9.46 -13.37 1.08
C GLY A 110 -8.13 -12.74 0.66
N TRP A 111 -8.14 -11.95 -0.42
CA TRP A 111 -6.91 -11.39 -1.01
C TRP A 111 -5.88 -12.50 -1.34
N ASN A 112 -6.36 -13.62 -1.88
CA ASN A 112 -5.56 -14.83 -2.11
C ASN A 112 -4.64 -14.74 -3.34
N THR A 113 -5.00 -13.89 -4.30
CA THR A 113 -4.22 -13.65 -5.53
C THR A 113 -2.91 -12.92 -5.28
N GLN A 114 -2.77 -12.26 -4.12
CA GLN A 114 -1.52 -11.68 -3.67
C GLN A 114 -0.90 -12.56 -2.57
N PRO A 115 0.38 -12.95 -2.71
CA PRO A 115 1.07 -13.65 -1.63
C PRO A 115 1.24 -12.70 -0.46
N THR A 116 1.13 -13.26 0.73
CA THR A 116 1.38 -12.55 1.98
C THR A 116 2.33 -13.44 2.76
N ARG A 117 3.50 -12.91 3.10
CA ARG A 117 4.54 -13.62 3.84
C ARG A 117 5.17 -12.65 4.82
N MET A 118 5.90 -13.19 5.80
CA MET A 118 6.89 -12.39 6.51
C MET A 118 8.06 -12.05 5.57
N VAL A 119 8.66 -10.88 5.76
CA VAL A 119 9.96 -10.51 5.17
C VAL A 119 10.94 -10.41 6.32
N ILE A 120 12.07 -11.09 6.23
CA ILE A 120 13.03 -11.28 7.32
C ILE A 120 14.38 -10.71 6.87
N PHE A 121 15.02 -9.98 7.77
CA PHE A 121 16.34 -9.39 7.57
C PHE A 121 17.27 -9.90 8.67
N GLU A 122 18.31 -10.62 8.27
CA GLU A 122 19.37 -11.14 9.16
C GLU A 122 20.72 -10.69 8.59
N ASP A 123 21.32 -9.70 9.24
CA ASP A 123 22.55 -9.02 8.77
C ASP A 123 22.49 -8.63 7.28
N CYS A 124 21.31 -8.17 6.85
CA CYS A 124 21.04 -7.84 5.46
C CYS A 124 21.74 -6.53 5.07
N ARG A 125 22.79 -6.62 4.27
CA ARG A 125 23.62 -5.47 3.86
C ARG A 125 23.05 -4.77 2.65
N VAL A 126 22.75 -3.49 2.78
CA VAL A 126 22.11 -2.67 1.74
C VAL A 126 22.85 -1.34 1.62
N PRO A 127 23.22 -0.88 0.42
CA PRO A 127 23.92 0.39 0.24
C PRO A 127 23.15 1.58 0.83
N VAL A 128 23.85 2.54 1.44
CA VAL A 128 23.24 3.79 1.93
C VAL A 128 22.57 4.56 0.80
N SER A 129 23.07 4.42 -0.44
CA SER A 129 22.45 4.99 -1.65
C SER A 129 21.05 4.45 -1.94
N HIS A 130 20.60 3.38 -1.27
CA HIS A 130 19.23 2.88 -1.37
C HIS A 130 18.25 3.53 -0.38
N ARG A 131 18.73 4.43 0.50
CA ARG A 131 17.87 5.18 1.42
C ARG A 131 17.14 6.28 0.66
N LEU A 132 15.81 6.31 0.77
CA LEU A 132 15.01 7.40 0.25
C LEU A 132 15.07 8.58 1.23
N GLY A 133 15.40 9.77 0.73
CA GLY A 133 15.59 10.97 1.54
C GLY A 133 16.67 10.83 2.62
N GLU A 134 16.52 11.61 3.68
CA GLU A 134 17.44 11.63 4.83
C GLU A 134 17.00 10.67 5.95
N GLU A 135 17.95 10.34 6.83
CA GLU A 135 17.62 9.57 8.03
C GLU A 135 16.54 10.26 8.89
N GLY A 136 15.63 9.47 9.44
CA GLY A 136 14.56 9.95 10.31
C GLY A 136 13.34 10.52 9.58
N GLN A 137 13.33 10.55 8.25
CA GLN A 137 12.19 11.01 7.44
C GLN A 137 11.19 9.90 7.10
N GLY A 138 11.53 8.64 7.34
CA GLY A 138 10.77 7.48 6.85
C GLY A 138 9.35 7.38 7.38
N PHE A 139 9.08 7.78 8.63
CA PHE A 139 7.71 7.77 9.15
C PHE A 139 6.81 8.79 8.44
N ASN A 140 7.34 9.97 8.09
CA ASN A 140 6.59 10.96 7.32
C ASN A 140 6.27 10.45 5.92
N PHE A 141 7.22 9.76 5.28
CA PHE A 141 7.00 9.14 3.97
C PHE A 141 5.94 8.03 4.04
N ALA A 142 5.99 7.18 5.07
CA ALA A 142 4.97 6.17 5.33
C ALA A 142 3.57 6.80 5.49
N MET A 143 3.43 7.87 6.27
CA MET A 143 2.15 8.56 6.43
C MET A 143 1.66 9.21 5.13
N SER A 144 2.55 9.80 4.34
CA SER A 144 2.22 10.33 3.01
C SER A 144 1.70 9.22 2.09
N GLY A 145 2.38 8.08 2.05
CA GLY A 145 1.94 6.90 1.29
C GLY A 145 0.58 6.36 1.74
N LEU A 146 0.31 6.32 3.04
CA LEU A 146 -0.96 5.85 3.60
C LEU A 146 -2.14 6.79 3.27
N ASN A 147 -1.93 8.09 3.12
CA ASN A 147 -3.00 9.01 2.72
C ASN A 147 -3.55 8.63 1.34
N GLY A 148 -2.68 8.44 0.34
CA GLY A 148 -3.09 7.93 -0.97
C GLY A 148 -3.59 6.49 -0.92
N GLY A 149 -2.92 5.63 -0.13
CA GLY A 149 -3.32 4.23 0.06
C GLY A 149 -4.74 4.05 0.58
N ARG A 150 -5.17 4.89 1.55
CA ARG A 150 -6.53 4.90 2.11
C ARG A 150 -7.59 5.20 1.05
N VAL A 151 -7.33 6.17 0.16
CA VAL A 151 -8.24 6.50 -0.93
C VAL A 151 -8.31 5.38 -1.96
N ASN A 152 -7.17 4.78 -2.29
CA ASN A 152 -7.11 3.70 -3.29
C ASN A 152 -7.81 2.43 -2.80
N ILE A 153 -7.58 2.00 -1.56
CA ILE A 153 -8.26 0.80 -1.02
C ILE A 153 -9.77 1.04 -0.85
N ALA A 154 -10.19 2.25 -0.48
CA ALA A 154 -11.61 2.60 -0.44
C ALA A 154 -12.24 2.60 -1.84
N SER A 155 -11.49 3.01 -2.87
CA SER A 155 -11.91 2.93 -4.27
C SER A 155 -12.10 1.47 -4.74
N CYS A 156 -11.20 0.55 -4.35
CA CYS A 156 -11.38 -0.88 -4.59
C CYS A 156 -12.69 -1.40 -3.97
N SER A 157 -12.97 -1.03 -2.72
CA SER A 157 -14.20 -1.42 -2.02
C SER A 157 -15.47 -0.89 -2.71
N ILE A 158 -15.44 0.34 -3.22
CA ILE A 158 -16.57 0.92 -3.98
C ILE A 158 -16.81 0.15 -5.28
N GLY A 159 -15.75 -0.26 -5.98
CA GLY A 159 -15.87 -1.10 -7.18
C GLY A 159 -16.56 -2.43 -6.88
N ALA A 160 -16.09 -3.14 -5.85
CA ALA A 160 -16.69 -4.40 -5.41
C ALA A 160 -18.15 -4.24 -4.94
N ALA A 161 -18.47 -3.16 -4.23
CA ALA A 161 -19.83 -2.84 -3.80
C ALA A 161 -20.76 -2.58 -4.99
N ALA A 162 -20.31 -1.83 -6.00
CA ALA A 162 -21.07 -1.58 -7.22
C ALA A 162 -21.37 -2.89 -8.00
N ALA A 163 -20.36 -3.73 -8.17
CA ALA A 163 -20.53 -5.04 -8.81
C ALA A 163 -21.51 -5.92 -8.03
N SER A 164 -21.40 -5.96 -6.70
CA SER A 164 -22.30 -6.73 -5.83
C SER A 164 -23.76 -6.27 -5.95
N ILE A 165 -24.01 -4.96 -6.03
CA ILE A 165 -25.37 -4.43 -6.22
C ILE A 165 -25.92 -4.87 -7.58
N ASN A 166 -25.14 -4.80 -8.65
CA ASN A 166 -25.59 -5.22 -9.98
C ASN A 166 -25.98 -6.70 -9.99
N ILE A 167 -25.12 -7.58 -9.44
CA ILE A 167 -25.40 -9.02 -9.30
C ILE A 167 -26.66 -9.26 -8.48
N ALA A 168 -26.84 -8.55 -7.36
CA ALA A 168 -28.03 -8.68 -6.52
C ALA A 168 -29.30 -8.25 -7.27
N VAL A 169 -29.26 -7.14 -8.01
CA VAL A 169 -30.40 -6.65 -8.80
C VAL A 169 -30.79 -7.67 -9.88
N GLU A 170 -29.81 -8.20 -10.62
CA GLU A 170 -30.04 -9.24 -11.63
C GLU A 170 -30.67 -10.48 -11.03
N HIS A 171 -30.11 -10.98 -9.92
CA HIS A 171 -30.63 -12.14 -9.23
C HIS A 171 -32.08 -11.94 -8.76
N LEU A 172 -32.38 -10.79 -8.14
CA LEU A 172 -33.71 -10.51 -7.61
C LEU A 172 -34.78 -10.38 -8.70
N LYS A 173 -34.41 -9.92 -9.90
CA LYS A 173 -35.34 -9.83 -11.04
C LYS A 173 -35.67 -11.20 -11.63
N VAL A 174 -34.73 -12.14 -11.63
CA VAL A 174 -34.89 -13.45 -12.30
C VAL A 174 -35.39 -14.53 -11.34
N ARG A 175 -34.85 -14.60 -10.11
CA ARG A 175 -35.24 -15.61 -9.13
C ARG A 175 -36.66 -15.39 -8.66
N LYS A 176 -37.47 -16.46 -8.65
CA LYS A 176 -38.86 -16.45 -8.17
C LYS A 176 -39.03 -17.31 -6.91
N GLN A 177 -39.83 -16.81 -5.96
CA GLN A 177 -40.37 -17.56 -4.82
C GLN A 177 -41.78 -17.04 -4.53
N PHE A 178 -42.64 -17.91 -3.97
CA PHE A 178 -44.05 -17.59 -3.72
C PHE A 178 -44.76 -17.02 -4.97
N GLY A 179 -44.50 -17.63 -6.13
CA GLY A 179 -45.15 -17.31 -7.40
C GLY A 179 -44.70 -16.01 -8.10
N LYS A 180 -43.79 -15.22 -7.52
CA LYS A 180 -43.34 -13.93 -8.10
C LYS A 180 -41.83 -13.71 -7.99
N PRO A 181 -41.25 -12.79 -8.77
CA PRO A 181 -39.85 -12.40 -8.63
C PRO A 181 -39.52 -11.91 -7.22
N LEU A 182 -38.30 -12.19 -6.73
CA LEU A 182 -37.85 -11.68 -5.44
C LEU A 182 -37.83 -10.14 -5.39
N ALA A 183 -37.62 -9.49 -6.53
CA ALA A 183 -37.70 -8.03 -6.68
C ALA A 183 -39.10 -7.45 -6.33
N SER A 184 -40.15 -8.26 -6.26
CA SER A 184 -41.50 -7.82 -5.92
C SER A 184 -41.79 -7.76 -4.40
N PHE A 185 -40.84 -8.17 -3.54
CA PHE A 185 -40.99 -8.05 -2.09
C PHE A 185 -40.35 -6.75 -1.58
N GLN A 186 -41.12 -5.96 -0.83
CA GLN A 186 -40.68 -4.65 -0.35
C GLN A 186 -39.40 -4.70 0.50
N ASN A 187 -39.22 -5.75 1.31
CA ASN A 187 -37.99 -5.91 2.12
C ASN A 187 -36.73 -5.96 1.23
N HIS A 188 -36.75 -6.72 0.14
CA HIS A 188 -35.64 -6.77 -0.81
C HIS A 188 -35.40 -5.43 -1.51
N GLN A 189 -36.48 -4.72 -1.89
CA GLN A 189 -36.40 -3.38 -2.48
C GLN A 189 -35.78 -2.37 -1.51
N PHE A 190 -36.18 -2.39 -0.23
CA PHE A 190 -35.63 -1.51 0.81
C PHE A 190 -34.16 -1.79 1.08
N ASN A 191 -33.75 -3.06 1.10
CA ASN A 191 -32.34 -3.40 1.25
C ASN A 191 -31.50 -2.92 0.06
N LEU A 192 -31.99 -3.12 -1.18
CA LEU A 192 -31.33 -2.57 -2.37
C LEU A 192 -31.23 -1.04 -2.31
N ALA A 193 -32.29 -0.35 -1.87
CA ALA A 193 -32.27 1.11 -1.72
C ALA A 193 -31.22 1.56 -0.70
N LYS A 194 -31.10 0.89 0.45
CA LYS A 194 -30.06 1.17 1.45
C LYS A 194 -28.65 0.93 0.90
N MET A 195 -28.45 -0.18 0.18
CA MET A 195 -27.16 -0.50 -0.46
C MET A 195 -26.78 0.55 -1.49
N ALA A 196 -27.72 0.98 -2.33
CA ALA A 196 -27.50 2.01 -3.34
C ALA A 196 -27.15 3.37 -2.70
N THR A 197 -27.87 3.78 -1.65
CA THR A 197 -27.57 5.00 -0.88
C THR A 197 -26.18 4.95 -0.27
N ALA A 198 -25.83 3.84 0.41
CA ALA A 198 -24.51 3.66 0.99
C ALA A 198 -23.40 3.76 -0.07
N LEU A 199 -23.58 3.09 -1.22
CA LEU A 199 -22.62 3.15 -2.32
C LEU A 199 -22.41 4.57 -2.82
N GLN A 200 -23.49 5.34 -3.03
CA GLN A 200 -23.38 6.71 -3.52
C GLN A 200 -22.69 7.62 -2.50
N THR A 201 -23.07 7.51 -1.22
CA THR A 201 -22.42 8.27 -0.14
C THR A 201 -20.93 7.95 -0.05
N SER A 202 -20.55 6.67 -0.05
CA SER A 202 -19.14 6.24 -0.04
C SER A 202 -18.38 6.78 -1.26
N ARG A 203 -18.98 6.72 -2.45
CA ARG A 203 -18.37 7.25 -3.68
C ARG A 203 -18.09 8.74 -3.61
N LEU A 204 -19.04 9.53 -3.07
CA LEU A 204 -18.85 10.96 -2.89
C LEU A 204 -17.71 11.26 -1.89
N ILE A 205 -17.67 10.56 -0.77
CA ILE A 205 -16.62 10.74 0.25
C ILE A 205 -15.24 10.43 -0.33
N VAL A 206 -15.09 9.29 -1.01
CA VAL A 206 -13.79 8.86 -1.56
C VAL A 206 -13.31 9.81 -2.66
N ARG A 207 -14.20 10.25 -3.56
CA ARG A 207 -13.84 11.22 -4.60
C ARG A 207 -13.49 12.60 -4.03
N LYS A 208 -14.20 13.05 -3.00
CA LYS A 208 -13.87 14.30 -2.29
C LYS A 208 -12.50 14.22 -1.62
N ALA A 209 -12.18 13.09 -0.99
CA ALA A 209 -10.86 12.86 -0.39
C ALA A 209 -9.75 12.85 -1.44
N ALA A 210 -9.95 12.17 -2.58
CA ALA A 210 -9.01 12.17 -3.70
C ALA A 210 -8.72 13.59 -4.21
N ALA A 211 -9.76 14.38 -4.48
CA ALA A 211 -9.61 15.76 -4.92
C ALA A 211 -8.87 16.63 -3.89
N SER A 212 -9.13 16.40 -2.60
CA SER A 212 -8.46 17.14 -1.53
C SER A 212 -6.97 16.82 -1.43
N ILE A 213 -6.59 15.55 -1.62
CA ILE A 213 -5.18 15.13 -1.69
C ILE A 213 -4.50 15.75 -2.91
N GLU A 214 -5.14 15.72 -4.07
CA GLU A 214 -4.60 16.30 -5.29
C GLU A 214 -4.31 17.80 -5.14
N ILE A 215 -5.26 18.57 -4.59
CA ILE A 215 -5.07 20.00 -4.30
C ILE A 215 -3.91 20.21 -3.33
N TYR A 216 -3.82 19.41 -2.26
CA TYR A 216 -2.72 19.51 -1.30
C TYR A 216 -1.35 19.25 -1.94
N VAL A 217 -1.23 18.19 -2.76
CA VAL A 217 0.02 17.86 -3.45
C VAL A 217 0.42 18.99 -4.40
N ARG A 218 -0.51 19.49 -5.22
CA ARG A 218 -0.26 20.58 -6.18
C ARG A 218 0.13 21.91 -5.51
N THR A 219 -0.37 22.18 -4.30
CA THR A 219 -0.16 23.48 -3.63
C THR A 219 1.01 23.49 -2.65
N LYS A 220 1.41 22.34 -2.10
CA LYS A 220 2.45 22.28 -1.04
C LYS A 220 3.67 21.42 -1.34
N LEU A 221 3.57 20.42 -2.21
CA LEU A 221 4.68 19.49 -2.47
C LEU A 221 5.38 19.75 -3.80
N LEU A 222 4.64 20.25 -4.80
CA LEU A 222 5.18 20.59 -6.11
C LEU A 222 5.53 22.08 -6.19
N LYS A 223 6.82 22.43 -6.09
CA LYS A 223 7.31 23.78 -6.46
C LYS A 223 7.36 24.00 -7.98
N GLU A 224 7.29 22.92 -8.76
CA GLU A 224 7.08 22.94 -10.21
C GLU A 224 5.99 21.93 -10.58
N PRO A 225 5.15 22.22 -11.60
CA PRO A 225 4.10 21.31 -12.03
C PRO A 225 4.70 19.96 -12.42
N MET A 226 4.14 18.88 -11.86
CA MET A 226 4.39 17.51 -12.31
C MET A 226 4.37 17.47 -13.84
N LYS A 227 5.50 17.09 -14.47
CA LYS A 227 5.48 16.46 -15.79
C LYS A 227 4.86 15.07 -15.60
N LEU A 228 3.56 15.03 -15.30
CA LEU A 228 2.77 13.82 -15.38
C LEU A 228 2.97 13.28 -16.80
N CYS A 229 3.45 12.03 -16.92
CA CYS A 229 3.17 11.24 -18.10
C CYS A 229 1.66 11.33 -18.32
N ARG A 230 1.27 12.08 -19.35
CA ARG A 230 -0.10 12.07 -19.86
C ARG A 230 -0.32 10.66 -20.39
N TRP A 231 -1.21 9.92 -19.75
CA TRP A 231 -1.83 8.74 -20.35
C TRP A 231 -2.69 9.18 -21.53
#